data_AF-A0A258GY10-F1
#
_entry.id   AF-A0A258GY10-F1
#
_cell.length_a   1.000
_cell.length_b   1.000
_cell.length_c   1.000
_cell.angle_alpha   90.00
_cell.angle_beta   90.00
_cell.angle_gamma   90.00
#
_symmetry.space_group_name_H-M   'P 1'
#
loop_
_entity.id
_entity.type
_entity.pdbx_description
1 polymer ?
#
loop_
_entity_poly.entity_id
_entity_poly.type
_entity_poly.pdbx_seq_one_letter_code
_entity_poly.pdbx_strand_id
1 'polypeptide(L)'
;MEGYMRLAVLAICAAALVAPAFAQGPKITIEDDVSPANAQTCADLRAAQIGEAERTRTQPDPLIKAAHDAWMVYPGVDAGQAKARAWQIAAAGSTLQKMAADACQTFEIR
;
A
#
# COMPACT_ATOMS: atom_id res chain seq x y z
N MET A 1 -43.88 4.31 51.29
CA MET A 1 -43.11 3.13 51.70
C MET A 1 -42.12 2.84 50.60
N GLU A 2 -40.85 3.00 50.95
CA GLU A 2 -39.66 2.73 50.15
C GLU A 2 -39.62 1.28 49.64
N GLY A 3 -38.88 1.07 48.55
CA GLY A 3 -38.57 -0.25 48.03
C GLY A 3 -37.66 -0.18 46.81
N TYR A 4 -36.44 0.33 46.99
CA TYR A 4 -35.35 0.18 46.03
C TYR A 4 -35.03 -1.30 45.80
N MET A 5 -35.01 -1.77 44.55
CA MET A 5 -34.12 -2.88 44.17
C MET A 5 -33.68 -2.75 42.72
N ARG A 6 -32.45 -2.29 42.56
CA ARG A 6 -31.60 -2.44 41.37
C ARG A 6 -31.50 -3.93 41.02
N LEU A 7 -31.63 -4.29 39.75
CA LEU A 7 -30.80 -5.34 39.14
C LEU A 7 -30.89 -5.25 37.61
N ALA A 8 -29.85 -4.64 37.05
CA ALA A 8 -29.48 -4.74 35.65
C ALA A 8 -29.07 -6.18 35.33
N VAL A 9 -29.56 -6.74 34.23
CA VAL A 9 -28.89 -7.87 33.56
C VAL A 9 -28.96 -7.68 32.05
N LEU A 10 -27.82 -7.17 31.56
CA LEU A 10 -27.16 -7.47 30.29
C LEU A 10 -27.97 -7.52 28.99
N ALA A 11 -27.76 -6.47 28.20
CA ALA A 11 -27.76 -6.50 26.75
C ALA A 11 -26.85 -7.63 26.24
N ILE A 12 -27.45 -8.70 25.70
CA ILE A 12 -26.71 -9.74 24.98
C ILE A 12 -26.36 -9.17 23.61
N CYS A 13 -25.06 -9.01 23.40
CA CYS A 13 -24.43 -8.47 22.21
C CYS A 13 -24.92 -9.14 20.93
N ALA A 14 -25.80 -8.46 20.19
CA ALA A 14 -25.98 -8.66 18.76
C ALA A 14 -24.85 -7.94 17.99
N ALA A 15 -23.60 -8.24 18.35
CA ALA A 15 -22.47 -7.97 17.48
C ALA A 15 -22.33 -9.21 16.62
N ALA A 16 -23.08 -9.23 15.51
CA ALA A 16 -22.76 -10.10 14.40
C ALA A 16 -21.28 -9.89 14.12
N LEU A 17 -20.49 -10.91 14.44
CA LEU A 17 -19.11 -11.05 14.05
C LEU A 17 -19.12 -10.94 12.53
N VAL A 18 -18.89 -9.74 12.02
CA VAL A 18 -18.37 -9.55 10.68
C VAL A 18 -16.99 -10.19 10.78
N ALA A 19 -16.94 -11.48 10.47
CA ALA A 19 -15.70 -12.17 10.23
C ALA A 19 -14.89 -11.24 9.33
N PRO A 20 -13.60 -10.96 9.63
CA PRO A 20 -12.74 -10.47 8.59
C PRO A 20 -12.69 -11.61 7.58
N ALA A 21 -13.55 -11.54 6.55
CA ALA A 21 -13.29 -12.23 5.32
C ALA A 21 -11.85 -11.85 5.00
N PHE A 22 -10.97 -12.83 4.89
CA PHE A 22 -9.60 -12.63 4.43
C PHE A 22 -9.72 -12.05 3.02
N ALA A 23 -9.88 -10.74 2.93
CA ALA A 23 -9.81 -10.01 1.69
C ALA A 23 -8.36 -10.11 1.29
N GLN A 24 -8.06 -11.14 0.49
CA GLN A 24 -6.81 -11.27 -0.21
C GLN A 24 -6.75 -10.03 -1.10
N GLY A 25 -5.96 -9.04 -0.68
CA GLY A 25 -5.70 -7.85 -1.49
C GLY A 25 -5.10 -8.25 -2.84
N PRO A 26 -5.02 -7.31 -3.79
CA PRO A 26 -4.38 -7.59 -5.07
C PRO A 26 -2.97 -8.14 -4.85
N LYS A 27 -2.61 -9.17 -5.61
CA LYS A 27 -1.27 -9.74 -5.62
C LYS A 27 -0.55 -9.17 -6.84
N ILE A 28 0.66 -8.69 -6.63
CA ILE A 28 1.56 -8.28 -7.71
C ILE A 28 2.80 -9.17 -7.65
N THR A 29 3.15 -9.77 -8.77
CA THR A 29 4.44 -10.47 -8.96
C THR A 29 5.25 -9.66 -9.97
N ILE A 30 6.55 -9.55 -9.76
CA ILE A 30 7.44 -8.82 -10.67
C ILE A 30 8.06 -9.83 -11.65
N GLU A 31 8.19 -9.47 -12.93
CA GLU A 31 8.93 -10.27 -13.91
C GLU A 31 10.36 -10.58 -13.42
N ASP A 32 10.86 -11.79 -13.70
CA ASP A 32 12.14 -12.26 -13.16
C ASP A 32 13.37 -11.61 -13.83
N ASP A 33 13.23 -11.03 -15.02
CA ASP A 33 14.31 -10.50 -15.85
C ASP A 33 14.44 -8.96 -15.81
N VAL A 34 13.83 -8.32 -14.80
CA VAL A 34 13.96 -6.87 -14.63
C VAL A 34 15.40 -6.52 -14.24
N SER A 35 16.03 -5.64 -15.03
CA SER A 35 17.37 -5.14 -14.72
C SER A 35 17.42 -4.41 -13.36
N PRO A 36 18.53 -4.48 -12.60
CA PRO A 36 18.62 -3.84 -11.28
C PRO A 36 18.32 -2.33 -11.30
N ALA A 37 18.72 -1.64 -12.37
CA ALA A 37 18.45 -0.21 -12.53
C ALA A 37 16.94 0.08 -12.70
N ASN A 38 16.25 -0.73 -13.50
CA ASN A 38 14.80 -0.60 -13.66
C ASN A 38 14.07 -0.98 -12.37
N ALA A 39 14.50 -2.05 -11.70
CA ALA A 39 13.92 -2.49 -10.43
C ALA A 39 14.03 -1.39 -9.36
N GLN A 40 15.20 -0.79 -9.19
CA GLN A 40 15.37 0.33 -8.26
C GLN A 40 14.51 1.53 -8.67
N THR A 41 14.48 1.88 -9.95
CA THR A 41 13.67 3.00 -10.44
C THR A 41 12.17 2.80 -10.16
N CYS A 42 11.65 1.59 -10.37
CA CYS A 42 10.26 1.26 -10.08
C CYS A 42 9.96 1.22 -8.59
N ALA A 43 10.88 0.71 -7.76
CA ALA A 43 10.77 0.79 -6.31
C ALA A 43 10.71 2.24 -5.81
N ASP A 44 11.62 3.10 -6.29
CA ASP A 44 11.67 4.53 -5.94
C ASP A 44 10.33 5.22 -6.32
N LEU A 45 9.79 4.91 -7.49
CA LEU A 45 8.53 5.47 -7.98
C LEU A 45 7.33 5.02 -7.14
N ARG A 46 7.22 3.73 -6.82
CA ARG A 46 6.14 3.22 -5.96
C ARG A 46 6.24 3.80 -4.54
N ALA A 47 7.46 3.94 -4.02
CA ALA A 47 7.70 4.62 -2.75
C ALA A 47 7.21 6.08 -2.78
N ALA A 48 7.45 6.80 -3.88
CA ALA A 48 6.94 8.16 -4.07
C ALA A 48 5.41 8.23 -4.07
N GLN A 49 4.74 7.28 -4.74
CA GLN A 49 3.28 7.23 -4.77
C GLN A 49 2.67 6.93 -3.40
N ILE A 50 3.28 6.03 -2.63
CA ILE A 50 2.88 5.76 -1.23
C ILE A 50 3.13 6.99 -0.35
N GLY A 51 4.32 7.60 -0.46
CA GLY A 51 4.66 8.80 0.31
C GLY A 51 3.72 9.99 0.03
N GLU A 52 3.25 10.16 -1.21
CA GLU A 52 2.27 11.19 -1.55
C GLU A 52 0.90 10.91 -0.93
N ALA A 53 0.45 9.66 -0.93
CA ALA A 53 -0.79 9.26 -0.25
C ALA A 53 -0.70 9.54 1.26
N GLU A 54 0.42 9.20 1.90
CA GLU A 54 0.70 9.49 3.31
C GLU A 54 0.69 11.00 3.58
N ARG A 55 1.37 11.80 2.75
CA ARG A 55 1.46 13.26 2.88
C ARG A 55 0.09 13.93 2.77
N THR A 56 -0.75 13.45 1.86
CA THR A 56 -2.12 13.97 1.64
C THR A 56 -3.15 13.34 2.56
N ARG A 57 -2.75 12.42 3.44
CA ARG A 57 -3.63 11.63 4.33
C ARG A 57 -4.73 10.92 3.55
N THR A 58 -4.43 10.47 2.34
CA THR A 58 -5.30 9.64 1.53
C THR A 58 -4.85 8.18 1.62
N GLN A 59 -5.79 7.26 1.45
CA GLN A 59 -5.44 5.86 1.37
C GLN A 59 -4.81 5.58 -0.01
N PRO A 60 -3.62 4.96 -0.09
CA PRO A 60 -3.05 4.59 -1.37
C PRO A 60 -3.95 3.56 -2.05
N ASP A 61 -4.01 3.64 -3.38
CA ASP A 61 -4.70 2.64 -4.18
C ASP A 61 -4.16 1.22 -3.85
N PRO A 62 -5.03 0.22 -3.65
CA PRO A 62 -4.60 -1.12 -3.24
C PRO A 62 -3.60 -1.78 -4.20
N LEU A 63 -3.72 -1.55 -5.52
CA LEU A 63 -2.77 -2.07 -6.51
C LEU A 63 -1.41 -1.37 -6.38
N ILE A 64 -1.41 -0.06 -6.17
CA ILE A 64 -0.17 0.70 -5.93
C ILE A 64 0.53 0.20 -4.68
N LYS A 65 -0.22 -0.08 -3.61
CA LYS A 65 0.34 -0.67 -2.40
C LYS A 65 0.91 -2.06 -2.63
N ALA A 66 0.20 -2.94 -3.33
CA ALA A 66 0.68 -4.27 -3.64
C ALA A 66 1.94 -4.25 -4.51
N ALA A 67 2.00 -3.35 -5.51
CA ALA A 67 3.18 -3.15 -6.34
C ALA A 67 4.36 -2.64 -5.52
N HIS A 68 4.14 -1.63 -4.67
CA HIS A 68 5.15 -1.15 -3.72
C HIS A 68 5.73 -2.29 -2.88
N ASP A 69 4.87 -3.10 -2.27
CA ASP A 69 5.29 -4.18 -1.40
C ASP A 69 6.11 -5.24 -2.17
N ALA A 70 5.73 -5.53 -3.43
CA ALA A 70 6.46 -6.45 -4.31
C ALA A 70 7.84 -5.89 -4.72
N TRP A 71 7.93 -4.63 -5.12
CA TRP A 71 9.19 -3.99 -5.50
C TRP A 71 10.16 -3.85 -4.33
N MET A 72 9.66 -3.57 -3.12
CA MET A 72 10.50 -3.39 -1.93
C MET A 72 11.21 -4.67 -1.45
N VAL A 73 10.77 -5.83 -1.90
CA VAL A 73 11.41 -7.13 -1.61
C VAL A 73 12.11 -7.73 -2.83
N TYR A 74 12.09 -7.05 -3.98
CA TYR A 74 12.69 -7.53 -5.21
C TYR A 74 14.22 -7.59 -5.09
N PRO A 75 14.90 -8.64 -5.60
CA PRO A 75 16.35 -8.76 -5.52
C PRO A 75 17.08 -7.55 -6.14
N GLY A 76 18.04 -7.01 -5.39
CA GLY A 76 18.85 -5.86 -5.85
C GLY A 76 18.20 -4.49 -5.63
N VAL A 77 16.97 -4.43 -5.09
CA VAL A 77 16.37 -3.17 -4.62
C VAL A 77 16.87 -2.85 -3.21
N ASP A 78 17.34 -1.62 -3.02
CA ASP A 78 17.56 -1.03 -1.70
C ASP A 78 16.30 -0.25 -1.29
N ALA A 79 15.51 -0.83 -0.39
CA ALA A 79 14.27 -0.24 0.12
C ALA A 79 14.51 1.06 0.92
N GLY A 80 15.67 1.19 1.57
CA GLY A 80 16.06 2.41 2.28
C GLY A 80 16.34 3.55 1.31
N GLN A 81 17.10 3.26 0.25
CA GLN A 81 17.35 4.19 -0.84
C GLN A 81 16.05 4.59 -1.56
N ALA A 82 15.17 3.63 -1.84
CA ALA A 82 13.90 3.90 -2.51
C ALA A 82 13.02 4.89 -1.74
N LYS A 83 12.91 4.71 -0.42
CA LYS A 83 12.20 5.65 0.45
C LYS A 83 12.89 7.02 0.52
N ALA A 84 14.22 7.07 0.51
CA ALA A 84 14.95 8.33 0.52
C ALA A 84 14.77 9.12 -0.79
N ARG A 85 14.74 8.44 -1.93
CA ARG A 85 14.59 9.04 -3.27
C ARG A 85 13.15 9.36 -3.65
N ALA A 86 12.17 8.76 -2.95
CA ALA A 86 10.74 9.01 -3.14
C ALA A 86 10.39 10.50 -3.23
N TRP A 87 10.96 11.33 -2.35
CA TRP A 87 10.72 12.78 -2.33
C TRP A 87 11.24 13.51 -3.57
N GLN A 88 12.35 13.05 -4.15
CA GLN A 88 12.91 13.64 -5.37
C GLN A 88 11.99 13.36 -6.57
N ILE A 89 11.42 12.16 -6.63
CA ILE A 89 10.47 11.76 -7.67
C ILE A 89 9.14 12.48 -7.50
N ALA A 90 8.65 12.64 -6.27
CA ALA A 90 7.44 13.40 -5.96
C ALA A 90 7.51 14.85 -6.52
N ALA A 91 8.70 15.45 -6.54
CA ALA A 91 8.93 16.79 -7.07
C ALA A 91 8.98 16.87 -8.62
N ALA A 92 9.16 15.75 -9.33
CA ALA A 92 9.31 15.73 -10.79
C ALA A 92 8.02 16.04 -11.59
N GLY A 93 6.88 16.17 -10.91
CA GLY A 93 5.58 16.48 -11.53
C GLY A 93 4.81 15.24 -12.00
N SER A 94 3.48 15.36 -12.03
CA SER A 94 2.56 14.22 -12.18
C SER A 94 2.61 13.52 -13.56
N THR A 95 2.86 14.26 -14.64
CA THR A 95 2.94 13.69 -15.99
C THR A 95 4.12 12.72 -16.13
N LEU A 96 5.30 13.11 -15.64
CA LEU A 96 6.50 12.27 -15.70
C LEU A 96 6.37 11.04 -14.80
N GLN A 97 5.78 11.21 -13.61
CA GLN A 97 5.48 10.08 -12.73
C GLN A 97 4.50 9.09 -13.36
N LYS A 98 3.50 9.57 -14.11
CA LYS A 98 2.55 8.70 -14.80
C LYS A 98 3.22 7.89 -15.91
N MET A 99 4.03 8.52 -16.76
CA MET A 99 4.77 7.82 -17.81
C MET A 99 5.73 6.76 -17.23
N ALA A 100 6.44 7.10 -16.16
CA ALA A 100 7.30 6.15 -15.46
C ALA A 100 6.49 5.01 -14.82
N ALA A 101 5.30 5.30 -14.30
CA ALA A 101 4.43 4.28 -13.70
C ALA A 101 3.89 3.31 -14.74
N ASP A 102 3.54 3.81 -15.93
CA ASP A 102 3.09 2.96 -17.04
C ASP A 102 4.22 2.04 -17.51
N ALA A 103 5.46 2.52 -17.53
CA ALA A 103 6.64 1.68 -17.81
C ALA A 103 6.88 0.61 -16.73
N CYS A 104 6.68 0.93 -15.44
CA CYS A 104 6.82 -0.07 -14.38
C CYS A 104 5.71 -1.12 -14.40
N GLN A 105 4.50 -0.75 -14.86
CA GLN A 105 3.38 -1.68 -14.98
C GLN A 105 3.63 -2.81 -15.99
N THR A 106 4.53 -2.64 -16.97
CA THR A 106 4.84 -3.72 -17.90
C THR A 106 5.50 -4.91 -17.22
N PHE A 107 6.20 -4.66 -16.09
CA PHE A 107 6.88 -5.68 -15.29
C PHE A 107 6.01 -6.23 -14.14
N GLU A 108 4.80 -5.71 -13.94
CA GLU A 108 3.92 -6.04 -12.81
C GLU A 108 2.79 -6.98 -13.24
N ILE A 109 2.95 -8.27 -12.93
CA ILE A 109 1.97 -9.33 -13.19
C ILE A 109 0.89 -9.31 -12.11
N ARG A 110 -0.37 -9.15 -12.51
CA ARG A 110 -1.55 -8.98 -11.64
C ARG A 110 -2.39 -10.24 -11.53
#